data_AF-A0A427V1B4-F1
#
_entry.id   AF-A0A427V1B4-F1
#
_cell.length_a   1.000
_cell.length_b   1.000
_cell.length_c   1.000
_cell.angle_alpha   90.00
_cell.angle_beta   90.00
_cell.angle_gamma   90.00
#
_symmetry.space_group_name_H-M   'P 1'
#
loop_
_entity.id
_entity.type
_entity.pdbx_description
1 polymer ?
#
loop_
_entity_poly.entity_id
_entity_poly.type
_entity_poly.pdbx_seq_one_letter_code
_entity_poly.pdbx_strand_id
1 'polypeptide(L)' 'MNICIGGDLDGQVVILNKMRFNAKEIDQNKSSSYIKQKYVKGDQVFNFWRHAEMKIWDVTYQVELILGKTN' A
#
# COMPACT_ATOMS: atom_id res chain seq x y z
N MET A 1 0.40 -6.52 6.52
CA MET A 1 1.68 -5.83 6.35
C MET A 1 1.38 -4.48 5.72
N ASN A 2 1.27 -3.40 6.50
CA ASN A 2 0.80 -2.10 6.02
C ASN A 2 1.87 -1.35 5.18
N ILE A 3 2.37 -2.00 4.14
CA ILE A 3 3.33 -1.46 3.18
C ILE A 3 2.62 -0.51 2.21
N CYS A 4 3.29 0.57 1.85
CA CYS A 4 2.87 1.48 0.80
C CYS A 4 3.31 0.96 -0.57
N ILE A 5 2.39 0.98 -1.53
CA ILE A 5 2.60 0.57 -2.91
C ILE A 5 2.30 1.76 -3.82
N GLY A 6 3.31 2.18 -4.57
CA GLY A 6 3.34 3.38 -5.41
C GLY A 6 3.50 4.68 -4.61
N GLY A 7 3.60 5.79 -5.33
CA GLY A 7 3.79 7.12 -4.75
C GLY A 7 5.15 7.31 -4.08
N ASP A 8 5.26 8.35 -3.26
CA ASP A 8 6.52 8.78 -2.62
C ASP A 8 6.90 8.01 -1.33
N LEU A 9 5.99 7.20 -0.79
CA LEU A 9 6.24 6.28 0.32
C LEU A 9 6.38 4.82 -0.16
N ASP A 10 6.53 4.55 -1.46
CA ASP A 10 6.64 3.19 -1.99
C ASP A 10 7.67 2.33 -1.22
N GLY A 11 7.26 1.11 -0.87
CA GLY A 11 8.05 0.16 -0.09
C GLY A 11 8.10 0.43 1.43
N GLN A 12 7.63 1.58 1.91
CA GLN A 12 7.68 1.92 3.33
C GLN A 12 6.49 1.30 4.10
N VAL A 13 6.71 0.89 5.34
CA VAL A 13 5.66 0.38 6.22
C VAL A 13 5.11 1.51 7.08
N VAL A 14 3.82 1.78 6.95
CA VAL A 14 3.12 2.85 7.71
C VAL A 14 2.00 2.23 8.53
N ILE A 15 2.03 2.41 9.85
CA ILE A 15 1.01 1.86 10.75
C ILE A 15 0.09 3.00 11.20
N LEU A 16 -1.09 3.09 10.58
CA LEU A 16 -2.13 4.06 10.93
C LEU A 16 -3.48 3.36 11.10
N ASN A 17 -4.26 3.79 12.09
CA ASN A 17 -5.64 3.36 12.26
C ASN A 17 -6.60 4.27 11.46
N LYS A 18 -6.42 4.28 10.13
CA LYS A 18 -7.20 5.10 9.19
C LYS A 18 -7.56 4.29 7.93
N MET A 19 -8.52 4.79 7.14
CA MET A 19 -8.80 4.25 5.80
C MET A 19 -7.99 4.94 4.71
N ARG A 20 -7.54 6.17 4.94
CA ARG A 20 -6.74 6.99 4.01
C ARG A 20 -5.79 7.88 4.80
N PHE A 21 -4.70 8.29 4.19
CA PHE A 21 -3.79 9.30 4.74
C PHE A 21 -3.04 10.01 3.61
N ASN A 22 -2.54 11.21 3.88
CA ASN A 22 -1.61 11.89 3.00
C ASN A 22 -0.17 11.70 3.49
N ALA A 23 0.79 11.50 2.58
CA ALA A 23 2.18 11.28 2.93
C ALA A 23 2.80 12.42 3.77
N LYS A 24 2.26 13.64 3.68
CA LYS A 24 2.62 14.79 4.53
C LYS A 24 2.47 14.54 6.02
N GLU A 25 1.59 13.61 6.41
CA GLU A 25 1.42 13.21 7.81
C GLU A 25 2.64 12.43 8.34
N ILE A 26 3.44 11.85 7.44
CA ILE A 26 4.65 11.07 7.76
C ILE A 26 5.92 11.89 7.45
N ASP A 27 5.93 12.60 6.33
CA ASP A 27 7.05 13.42 5.86
C ASP A 27 6.51 14.64 5.10
N GLN A 28 6.78 15.84 5.62
CA GLN A 28 6.26 17.10 5.08
C GLN A 28 6.69 17.38 3.62
N ASN A 29 7.78 16.75 3.16
CA ASN A 29 8.27 16.90 1.78
C ASN A 29 7.54 16.01 0.77
N LYS A 30 6.70 15.09 1.24
CA LYS A 30 5.92 14.17 0.41
C LYS A 30 4.52 14.73 0.16
N SER A 31 3.76 14.14 -0.75
CA SER A 31 2.41 14.64 -1.11
C SER A 31 1.43 13.58 -1.59
N SER A 32 1.90 12.36 -1.85
CA SER A 32 1.06 11.25 -2.33
C SER A 32 -0.05 10.93 -1.34
N SER A 33 -1.23 10.61 -1.86
CA SER A 33 -2.37 10.19 -1.05
C SER A 33 -2.53 8.69 -1.11
N TYR A 34 -2.80 8.07 0.03
CA TYR A 34 -2.87 6.62 0.17
C TYR A 34 -4.24 6.16 0.65
N ILE A 35 -4.68 5.00 0.14
CA ILE A 35 -5.93 4.35 0.52
C ILE A 35 -5.60 2.95 1.05
N LYS A 36 -6.17 2.58 2.19
CA LYS A 36 -6.04 1.24 2.75
C LYS A 36 -6.80 0.27 1.86
N GLN A 37 -6.11 -0.75 1.35
CA GLN A 37 -6.71 -1.80 0.55
C GLN A 37 -6.39 -3.16 1.14
N LYS A 38 -7.31 -4.10 0.92
CA LYS A 38 -7.17 -5.51 1.29
C LYS A 38 -7.03 -6.34 0.02
N TYR A 39 -6.16 -7.32 0.06
CA TYR A 39 -6.05 -8.38 -0.93
C TYR A 39 -6.17 -9.73 -0.21
N VAL A 40 -6.99 -10.62 -0.76
CA VAL A 40 -7.29 -11.92 -0.16
C VAL A 40 -6.70 -13.01 -1.06
N LYS A 41 -5.88 -13.88 -0.48
CA LYS A 41 -5.26 -15.02 -1.17
C LYS A 41 -5.45 -16.27 -0.33
N GLY A 42 -6.37 -17.14 -0.76
CA GLY A 42 -6.85 -18.25 0.07
C GLY A 42 -7.42 -17.71 1.39
N ASP A 43 -6.96 -18.25 2.52
CA ASP A 43 -7.39 -17.82 3.86
C ASP A 43 -6.62 -16.62 4.41
N GLN A 44 -5.66 -16.07 3.64
CA GLN A 44 -4.81 -14.97 4.08
C GLN A 44 -5.34 -13.61 3.60
N VAL A 45 -5.38 -12.63 4.50
CA VAL A 45 -5.75 -11.24 4.21
C VAL A 45 -4.56 -10.32 4.35
N PHE A 46 -4.17 -9.69 3.24
CA PHE A 46 -3.09 -8.74 3.16
C PHE A 46 -3.64 -7.31 3.11
N ASN A 47 -3.39 -6.56 4.18
CA ASN A 47 -3.68 -5.13 4.22
C ASN A 47 -2.45 -4.36 3.76
N PHE A 48 -2.61 -3.38 2.87
CA PHE A 48 -1.55 -2.49 2.37
C PHE A 48 -2.12 -1.10 2.06
N TRP A 49 -1.25 -0.14 1.80
CA TRP A 49 -1.60 1.21 1.37
C TRP A 49 -1.35 1.36 -0.12
N ARG A 50 -2.39 1.67 -0.88
CA ARG A 50 -2.29 1.93 -2.31
C ARG A 50 -2.19 3.43 -2.56
N HIS A 51 -1.26 3.86 -3.39
CA HIS A 51 -1.32 5.22 -3.94
C HIS A 51 -2.67 5.45 -4.65
N ALA A 52 -3.34 6.56 -4.34
CA ALA A 52 -4.74 6.79 -4.71
C ALA A 52 -4.95 6.73 -6.23
N GLU A 53 -3.98 7.25 -7.00
CA GLU A 53 -4.01 7.34 -8.47
C GLU A 53 -3.54 6.06 -9.17
N MET A 54 -3.04 5.07 -8.43
CA MET A 54 -2.58 3.82 -9.02
C MET A 54 -3.77 2.95 -9.44
N LYS A 55 -3.69 2.39 -10.65
CA LYS A 55 -4.71 1.49 -11.19
C LYS A 55 -4.75 0.19 -10.39
N ILE A 56 -5.94 -0.39 -10.26
CA ILE A 56 -6.15 -1.59 -9.45
C ILE A 56 -5.34 -2.77 -9.97
N TRP A 57 -5.26 -2.98 -11.29
CA TRP A 57 -4.51 -4.11 -11.86
C TRP A 57 -2.99 -4.00 -11.65
N ASP A 58 -2.42 -2.79 -11.76
CA ASP A 58 -1.00 -2.57 -11.48
C ASP A 58 -0.67 -2.90 -10.01
N VAL A 59 -1.61 -2.58 -9.11
CA VAL A 59 -1.47 -2.81 -7.68
C VAL A 59 -1.62 -4.29 -7.34
N THR A 60 -2.58 -4.97 -7.94
CA THR A 60 -2.73 -6.43 -7.80
C THR A 60 -1.44 -7.14 -8.23
N TYR A 61 -0.86 -6.76 -9.37
CA TYR A 61 0.41 -7.32 -9.84
C TYR A 61 1.56 -7.08 -8.82
N GLN A 62 1.69 -5.86 -8.29
CA GLN A 62 2.70 -5.56 -7.27
C GLN A 62 2.49 -6.38 -5.98
N VAL A 63 1.25 -6.51 -5.52
CA VAL A 63 0.94 -7.33 -4.34
C VAL A 63 1.31 -8.79 -4.59
N GLU A 64 0.97 -9.34 -5.76
CA GLU A 64 1.34 -10.72 -6.10
C GLU A 64 2.84 -10.94 -6.19
N LEU A 65 3.60 -9.97 -6.71
CA LEU A 65 5.06 -10.00 -6.69
C LEU A 65 5.64 -9.97 -5.26
N ILE A 66 5.11 -9.10 -4.40
CA ILE A 66 5.54 -9.01 -2.99
C ILE A 66 5.26 -10.34 -2.28
N LEU A 67 4.07 -10.91 -2.47
CA LEU A 67 3.68 -12.18 -1.86
C LEU A 67 4.42 -13.38 -2.45
N GLY A 68 4.74 -13.36 -3.74
CA GLY A 68 5.48 -14.42 -4.43
C GLY A 68 6.96 -14.47 -4.04
N LYS A 69 7.58 -13.34 -3.68
CA LYS A 69 8.96 -13.29 -3.16
C LYS A 69 9.12 -13.84 -1.73
N THR A 70 8.02 -14.16 -1.04
CA THR A 70 8.05 -14.61 0.36
C THR A 70 8.05 -16.14 0.48
N ASN A 71 8.35 -16.86 -0.61
CA ASN A 71 8.50 -18.32 -0.66
C ASN A 71 9.97 -18.74 -0.65
#